data_AF-G8X9E6-F1
#
_entry.id   AF-G8X9E6-F1
#
_cell.length_a   1.000
_cell.length_b   1.000
_cell.length_c   1.000
_cell.angle_alpha   90.00
_cell.angle_beta   90.00
_cell.angle_gamma   90.00
#
_symmetry.space_group_name_H-M   'P 1'
#
loop_
_entity.id
_entity.type
_entity.pdbx_description
1 polymer ?
#
loop_
_entity_poly.entity_id
_entity_poly.type
_entity_poly.pdbx_seq_one_letter_code
_entity_poly.pdbx_strand_id
1 'polypeptide(L)'
;MISKPLSAALLVSSISLGMVASIKTSLFVFFWTFILDFATGILASWVEHKKMPVRVYVLQSSKMRESVVKAISYFVFIALIFGFEKAFGIKTFSILNISDNQFTLTTIAIAFCSFIEFFSILENCKRSGFDIIGKSQEAAKKTWEIINFLKNGQSNTGEN
;
A
#
# COMPACT_ATOMS: atom_id res chain seq x y z
N MET A 1 -24.78 3.27 -1.59
CA MET A 1 -23.75 2.25 -1.31
C MET A 1 -22.78 2.22 -2.50
N ILE A 2 -21.80 3.13 -2.52
CA ILE A 2 -20.73 3.09 -3.53
C ILE A 2 -19.61 2.28 -2.90
N SER A 3 -19.29 1.20 -3.59
CA SER A 3 -18.49 0.10 -3.10
C SER A 3 -17.07 0.59 -2.76
N LYS A 4 -16.44 -0.12 -1.83
CA LYS A 4 -15.05 0.09 -1.40
C LYS A 4 -13.94 -0.21 -2.47
N PRO A 5 -14.17 -0.71 -3.71
CA PRO A 5 -13.08 -1.16 -4.55
C PRO A 5 -12.42 -0.04 -5.36
N LEU A 6 -13.02 1.15 -5.51
CA LEU A 6 -12.41 2.20 -6.34
C LEU A 6 -11.20 2.86 -5.64
N SER A 7 -11.31 3.11 -4.34
CA SER A 7 -10.20 3.62 -3.51
C SER A 7 -9.09 2.57 -3.36
N ALA A 8 -9.47 1.30 -3.24
CA ALA A 8 -8.51 0.19 -3.23
C ALA A 8 -7.82 0.06 -4.60
N ALA A 9 -8.53 0.20 -5.72
CA ALA A 9 -7.98 0.07 -7.06
C ALA A 9 -6.94 1.15 -7.40
N LEU A 10 -7.13 2.40 -6.97
CA LEU A 10 -6.16 3.49 -7.18
C LEU A 10 -4.91 3.37 -6.32
N LEU A 11 -5.02 2.73 -5.15
CA LEU A 11 -3.88 2.42 -4.28
C LEU A 11 -3.14 1.17 -4.76
N VAL A 12 -3.87 0.17 -5.25
CA VAL A 12 -3.34 -1.05 -5.86
C VAL A 12 -2.61 -0.74 -7.18
N SER A 13 -3.08 0.22 -7.98
CA SER A 13 -2.43 0.58 -9.25
C SER A 13 -1.04 1.19 -9.07
N SER A 14 -0.86 2.04 -8.06
CA SER A 14 0.42 2.69 -7.71
C SER A 14 1.51 1.68 -7.32
N ILE A 15 1.10 0.61 -6.62
CA ILE A 15 1.97 -0.46 -6.16
C ILE A 15 2.21 -1.49 -7.28
N SER A 16 1.20 -1.75 -8.11
CA SER A 16 1.30 -2.71 -9.22
C SER A 16 2.29 -2.29 -10.31
N LEU A 17 2.51 -0.98 -10.53
CA LEU A 17 3.42 -0.51 -11.57
C LEU A 17 4.91 -0.64 -11.20
N GLY A 18 5.26 -0.62 -9.91
CA GLY A 18 6.66 -0.76 -9.45
C GLY A 18 7.10 -2.20 -9.17
N MET A 19 6.15 -3.13 -9.01
CA MET A 19 6.44 -4.49 -8.53
C MET A 19 6.90 -5.49 -9.59
N VAL A 20 6.79 -5.14 -10.86
CA VAL A 20 6.53 -6.14 -11.90
C VAL A 20 7.63 -6.16 -12.96
N ALA A 21 8.86 -6.51 -12.60
CA ALA A 21 9.86 -6.83 -13.63
C ALA A 21 10.92 -7.83 -13.18
N SER A 22 11.39 -7.74 -11.93
CA SER A 22 12.44 -8.62 -11.42
C SER A 22 12.42 -8.72 -9.90
N ILE A 23 12.91 -9.83 -9.34
CA ILE A 23 13.10 -10.02 -7.90
C ILE A 23 13.91 -8.86 -7.28
N LYS A 24 14.92 -8.34 -8.00
CA LYS A 24 15.75 -7.21 -7.53
C LYS A 24 14.93 -5.93 -7.39
N THR A 25 14.12 -5.62 -8.39
CA THR A 25 13.23 -4.45 -8.37
C THR A 25 12.19 -4.59 -7.27
N SER A 26 11.57 -5.76 -7.13
CA SER A 26 10.58 -6.01 -6.08
C SER A 26 11.19 -5.88 -4.67
N LEU A 27 12.40 -6.40 -4.45
CA LEU A 27 13.13 -6.23 -3.18
C LEU A 27 13.50 -4.77 -2.92
N PHE A 28 13.90 -4.03 -3.95
CA PHE A 28 14.21 -2.60 -3.83
C PHE A 28 12.96 -1.79 -3.43
N VAL A 29 11.83 -2.03 -4.09
CA VAL A 29 10.54 -1.40 -3.74
C VAL A 29 10.10 -1.77 -2.32
N PHE A 30 10.22 -3.05 -1.96
CA PHE A 30 9.91 -3.51 -0.60
C PHE A 30 10.78 -2.83 0.45
N PHE A 31 12.09 -2.74 0.22
CA PHE A 31 13.03 -2.08 1.13
C PHE A 31 12.66 -0.62 1.36
N TRP A 32 12.35 0.12 0.30
CA TRP A 32 11.91 1.51 0.42
C TRP A 32 10.56 1.64 1.12
N THR A 33 9.62 0.74 0.84
CA THR A 33 8.30 0.74 1.47
C THR A 33 8.43 0.46 2.98
N PHE A 34 9.32 -0.45 3.38
CA PHE A 34 9.61 -0.73 4.79
C PHE A 34 10.26 0.48 5.50
N ILE A 35 11.19 1.17 4.85
CA ILE A 35 11.77 2.42 5.38
C ILE A 35 10.70 3.50 5.56
N LEU A 36 9.80 3.64 4.58
CA LEU A 36 8.71 4.61 4.64
C LEU A 36 7.70 4.26 5.75
N ASP A 37 7.38 2.99 5.97
CA ASP A 37 6.55 2.58 7.12
C ASP A 37 7.21 2.97 8.43
N PHE A 38 8.50 2.66 8.59
CA PHE A 38 9.24 3.03 9.79
C PHE A 38 9.28 4.55 10.02
N ALA A 39 9.56 5.33 8.97
CA ALA A 39 9.58 6.79 9.04
C ALA A 39 8.19 7.36 9.37
N THR A 40 7.13 6.88 8.72
CA THR A 40 5.75 7.32 8.99
C THR A 40 5.28 6.91 10.39
N GLY A 41 5.71 5.75 10.90
CA GLY A 41 5.48 5.34 12.28
C GLY A 41 6.15 6.25 13.30
N ILE A 42 7.38 6.71 13.05
CA ILE A 42 8.07 7.71 13.89
C ILE A 42 7.33 9.06 13.82
N LEU A 43 6.95 9.51 12.63
CA LEU A 43 6.22 10.77 12.46
C LEU A 43 4.87 10.74 13.19
N ALA A 44 4.12 9.65 13.09
CA ALA A 44 2.87 9.46 13.82
C ALA A 44 3.10 9.51 15.33
N SER A 45 4.14 8.81 15.82
CA SER A 45 4.54 8.83 17.23
C SER A 45 4.89 10.23 17.71
N TRP A 46 5.61 11.01 16.89
CA TRP A 46 5.99 12.39 17.21
C TRP A 46 4.79 13.35 17.25
N VAL A 47 3.86 13.22 16.31
CA VAL A 47 2.62 14.02 16.28
C VAL A 47 1.73 13.68 17.48
N GLU A 48 1.58 12.40 17.82
CA GLU A 48 0.85 11.96 19.02
C GLU A 48 1.52 12.49 20.29
N HIS A 49 2.86 12.42 20.36
CA HIS A 49 3.63 12.91 21.50
C HIS A 49 3.42 14.41 21.74
N LYS A 50 3.35 15.22 20.69
CA LYS A 50 3.05 16.67 20.80
C LYS A 50 1.68 16.97 21.41
N LYS A 51 0.74 16.02 21.36
CA LYS A 51 -0.63 16.20 21.85
C LYS A 51 -0.82 15.70 23.28
N MET A 52 0.16 15.02 23.88
CA MET A 52 0.06 14.47 25.23
C MET A 52 0.55 15.46 26.31
N PRO A 53 -0.10 15.53 27.48
CA PRO A 53 0.28 16.43 28.57
C PRO A 53 1.54 15.98 29.34
N VAL A 54 1.98 14.72 29.17
CA VAL A 54 3.15 14.15 29.86
C VAL A 54 4.18 13.70 28.83
N ARG A 55 5.46 14.06 29.03
CA ARG A 55 6.55 13.71 28.11
C ARG A 55 6.88 12.20 28.20
N VAL A 56 6.26 11.40 27.35
CA VAL A 56 6.67 9.99 27.10
C VAL A 56 7.68 9.93 25.94
N TYR A 57 8.70 9.08 25.94
CA TYR A 57 9.67 9.01 24.84
C TYR A 57 9.01 8.88 23.45
N VAL A 58 9.47 9.69 22.49
CA VAL A 58 9.00 9.70 21.09
C VAL A 58 9.23 8.34 20.42
N LEU A 59 10.33 7.68 20.77
CA LEU A 59 10.68 6.33 20.33
C LEU A 59 10.44 5.35 21.48
N GLN A 60 9.34 4.60 21.43
CA GLN A 60 9.11 3.52 22.37
C GLN A 60 9.87 2.27 21.95
N SER A 61 10.53 1.61 22.91
CA SER A 61 11.24 0.35 22.70
C SER A 61 10.33 -0.74 22.09
N SER A 62 9.04 -0.74 22.44
CA SER A 62 8.03 -1.63 21.87
C SER A 62 7.90 -1.48 20.35
N LYS A 63 7.84 -0.23 19.84
CA LYS A 63 7.71 0.05 18.40
C LYS A 63 8.95 -0.36 17.62
N MET A 64 10.15 -0.14 18.19
CA MET A 64 11.40 -0.63 17.60
C MET A 64 11.43 -2.16 17.54
N ARG A 65 11.03 -2.83 18.63
CA ARG A 65 10.96 -4.30 18.68
C ARG A 65 9.99 -4.85 17.64
N GLU A 66 8.84 -4.22 17.47
CA GLU A 66 7.83 -4.63 16.49
C GLU A 66 8.34 -4.51 15.05
N SER A 67 9.03 -3.41 14.72
CA SER A 67 9.66 -3.24 13.39
C SER A 67 10.73 -4.31 13.12
N VAL A 68 11.56 -4.64 14.11
CA VAL A 68 12.57 -5.72 13.96
C VAL A 68 11.90 -7.08 13.75
N VAL A 69 10.84 -7.39 14.52
CA VAL A 69 10.10 -8.65 14.36
C VAL A 69 9.46 -8.74 12.98
N LYS A 70 8.87 -7.65 12.47
CA LYS A 70 8.35 -7.60 11.08
C LYS A 70 9.45 -7.88 10.06
N ALA A 71 10.60 -7.20 10.17
CA ALA A 71 11.74 -7.37 9.26
C ALA A 71 12.20 -8.84 9.19
N ILE A 72 12.38 -9.48 10.35
CA ILE A 72 12.77 -10.89 10.43
C ILE A 72 11.68 -11.79 9.82
N SER A 73 10.42 -11.54 10.15
CA SER A 73 9.30 -12.34 9.67
C SER A 73 9.16 -12.30 8.14
N TYR A 74 9.28 -11.11 7.55
CA TYR A 74 9.24 -10.95 6.10
C TYR A 74 10.44 -11.59 5.42
N PHE A 75 11.65 -11.43 5.98
CA PHE A 75 12.84 -12.04 5.43
C PHE A 75 12.74 -13.57 5.43
N VAL A 76 12.30 -14.17 6.54
CA VAL A 76 12.09 -15.62 6.63
C VAL A 76 11.01 -16.08 5.65
N PHE A 77 9.89 -15.37 5.56
CA PHE A 77 8.81 -15.71 4.63
C PHE A 77 9.28 -15.68 3.17
N ILE A 78 9.96 -14.62 2.75
CA ILE A 78 10.50 -14.49 1.38
C ILE A 78 11.54 -15.57 1.10
N ALA A 79 12.44 -15.86 2.05
CA ALA A 79 13.45 -16.90 1.91
C ALA A 79 12.84 -18.30 1.77
N LEU A 80 11.80 -18.62 2.55
CA LEU A 80 11.08 -19.89 2.45
C LEU A 80 10.39 -20.04 1.09
N ILE A 81 9.71 -19.00 0.60
CA ILE A 81 9.07 -19.03 -0.72
C ILE A 81 10.10 -19.16 -1.83
N PHE A 82 11.22 -18.44 -1.75
CA PHE A 82 12.31 -18.56 -2.72
C PHE A 82 12.93 -19.97 -2.73
N GLY A 83 13.18 -20.53 -1.54
CA GLY A 83 13.67 -21.91 -1.39
C GLY A 83 12.68 -22.93 -1.95
N PHE A 84 11.38 -22.76 -1.68
CA PHE A 84 10.31 -23.60 -2.21
C PHE A 84 10.23 -23.51 -3.74
N GLU A 85 10.27 -22.31 -4.31
CA GLU A 85 10.28 -22.09 -5.75
C GLU A 85 11.45 -22.81 -6.44
N LYS A 86 12.64 -22.76 -5.83
CA LYS A 86 13.85 -23.46 -6.33
C LYS A 86 13.77 -24.97 -6.14
N ALA A 87 13.29 -25.45 -5.00
CA ALA A 87 13.20 -26.88 -4.70
C ALA A 87 12.21 -27.61 -5.62
N PHE A 88 11.08 -26.96 -5.95
CA PHE A 88 10.03 -27.54 -6.80
C PHE A 88 10.14 -27.14 -8.27
N GLY A 89 11.16 -26.35 -8.64
CA GLY A 89 11.39 -25.92 -10.03
C GLY A 89 10.21 -25.16 -10.63
N ILE A 90 9.49 -24.39 -9.81
CA ILE A 90 8.28 -23.68 -10.23
C ILE A 90 8.67 -22.64 -11.28
N LYS A 91 8.08 -22.77 -12.48
CA LYS A 91 8.36 -21.86 -13.60
C LYS A 91 7.66 -20.51 -13.40
N THR A 92 8.21 -19.49 -14.02
CA THR A 92 7.61 -18.17 -14.10
C THR A 92 6.24 -18.21 -14.78
N PHE A 93 5.31 -17.39 -14.29
CA PHE A 93 3.97 -17.24 -14.87
C PHE A 93 3.82 -15.85 -15.47
N SER A 94 3.14 -15.74 -16.61
CA SER A 94 2.69 -14.45 -17.14
C SER A 94 1.27 -14.22 -16.65
N ILE A 95 1.09 -13.27 -15.73
CA ILE A 95 -0.21 -12.93 -15.15
C ILE A 95 -0.71 -11.72 -15.94
N LEU A 96 -1.59 -12.01 -16.91
CA LEU A 96 -2.33 -11.04 -17.74
C LEU A 96 -1.47 -10.33 -18.80
N ASN A 97 -2.07 -10.05 -19.97
CA ASN A 97 -1.53 -9.22 -21.06
C ASN A 97 -1.30 -7.73 -20.67
N ILE A 98 -1.05 -7.46 -19.38
CA ILE A 98 -0.83 -6.13 -18.80
C ILE A 98 0.67 -5.80 -18.76
N SER A 99 1.56 -6.80 -18.79
CA SER A 99 3.00 -6.60 -18.78
C SER A 99 3.74 -7.76 -19.46
N ASP A 100 4.78 -7.47 -20.24
CA ASP A 100 5.69 -8.45 -20.84
C ASP A 100 6.60 -9.16 -19.80
N ASN A 101 6.46 -8.79 -18.52
CA ASN A 101 7.33 -9.28 -17.47
C ASN A 101 6.84 -10.60 -16.87
N GLN A 102 7.79 -11.52 -16.68
CA GLN A 102 7.59 -12.82 -16.07
C GLN A 102 7.51 -12.70 -14.54
N PHE A 103 6.43 -13.20 -13.94
CA PHE A 103 6.24 -13.22 -12.50
C PHE A 103 6.74 -14.54 -11.90
N THR A 104 7.37 -14.45 -10.73
CA THR A 104 7.70 -15.62 -9.91
C THR A 104 6.87 -15.64 -8.62
N LEU A 105 6.76 -16.80 -7.99
CA LEU A 105 6.08 -16.93 -6.70
C LEU A 105 6.76 -16.05 -5.62
N THR A 106 8.08 -15.92 -5.71
CA THR A 106 8.89 -15.03 -4.87
C THR A 106 8.51 -13.56 -5.08
N THR A 107 8.35 -13.10 -6.33
CA THR A 107 7.90 -11.71 -6.58
C THR A 107 6.50 -11.44 -6.02
N ILE A 108 5.61 -12.42 -6.05
CA ILE A 108 4.27 -12.33 -5.46
C ILE A 108 4.36 -12.25 -3.93
N ALA A 109 5.21 -13.06 -3.30
CA ALA A 109 5.43 -13.01 -1.85
C ALA A 109 5.98 -11.65 -1.40
N ILE A 110 6.96 -11.10 -2.13
CA ILE A 110 7.49 -9.75 -1.87
C ILE A 110 6.40 -8.69 -2.06
N ALA A 111 5.60 -8.82 -3.13
CA ALA A 111 4.49 -7.92 -3.39
C ALA A 111 3.46 -7.91 -2.24
N PHE A 112 3.14 -9.09 -1.72
CA PHE A 112 2.25 -9.25 -0.59
C PHE A 112 2.80 -8.60 0.70
N CYS A 113 4.07 -8.82 1.02
CA CYS A 113 4.72 -8.16 2.17
C CYS A 113 4.70 -6.62 2.04
N SER A 114 5.07 -6.10 0.86
CA SER A 114 5.01 -4.66 0.58
C SER A 114 3.59 -4.09 0.71
N PHE A 115 2.58 -4.86 0.30
CA PHE A 115 1.18 -4.44 0.42
C PHE A 115 0.72 -4.32 1.89
N ILE A 116 1.18 -5.21 2.76
CA ILE A 116 0.93 -5.10 4.21
C ILE A 116 1.55 -3.81 4.76
N GLU A 117 2.81 -3.54 4.43
CA GLU A 117 3.51 -2.32 4.88
C GLU A 117 2.84 -1.05 4.34
N PHE A 118 2.32 -1.08 3.12
CA PHE A 118 1.58 0.03 2.57
C PHE A 118 0.31 0.36 3.37
N PHE A 119 -0.42 -0.64 3.84
CA PHE A 119 -1.56 -0.39 4.74
C PHE A 119 -1.13 0.22 6.07
N SER A 120 0.00 -0.24 6.61
CA SER A 120 0.59 0.33 7.83
C SER A 120 0.96 1.80 7.63
N ILE A 121 1.53 2.18 6.48
CA ILE A 121 1.78 3.59 6.11
C ILE A 121 0.49 4.40 6.12
N LEU A 122 -0.58 3.91 5.49
CA LEU A 122 -1.85 4.63 5.45
C LEU A 122 -2.44 4.85 6.85
N GLU A 123 -2.33 3.84 7.72
CA GLU A 123 -2.76 3.95 9.11
C GLU A 123 -1.90 4.97 9.88
N ASN A 124 -0.58 4.93 9.72
CA ASN A 124 0.35 5.88 10.34
C ASN A 124 0.10 7.33 9.84
N CYS A 125 -0.19 7.52 8.56
CA CYS A 125 -0.60 8.82 8.02
C CYS A 125 -1.89 9.32 8.67
N LYS A 126 -2.90 8.45 8.83
CA LYS A 126 -4.15 8.79 9.51
C LYS A 126 -3.92 9.20 10.96
N ARG A 127 -3.08 8.46 11.69
CA ARG A 127 -2.67 8.79 13.07
C ARG A 127 -1.91 10.12 13.17
N SER A 128 -1.14 10.45 12.15
CA SER A 128 -0.45 11.74 12.01
C SER A 128 -1.40 12.92 11.72
N GLY A 129 -2.70 12.67 11.56
CA GLY A 129 -3.71 13.69 11.24
C GLY A 129 -3.93 13.91 9.74
N PHE A 130 -3.31 13.09 8.88
CA PHE A 130 -3.51 13.12 7.43
C PHE A 130 -4.34 11.91 7.01
N ASP A 131 -5.67 12.08 6.95
CA ASP A 131 -6.57 11.04 6.43
C ASP A 131 -6.55 10.99 4.89
N ILE A 132 -5.55 10.31 4.32
CA ILE A 132 -5.39 10.14 2.87
C ILE A 132 -6.58 9.36 2.28
N ILE A 133 -7.09 8.36 3.00
CA ILE A 133 -8.21 7.54 2.56
C ILE A 133 -9.50 8.37 2.57
N GLY A 134 -9.76 9.11 3.64
CA GLY A 134 -10.92 9.99 3.74
C GLY A 134 -10.92 11.09 2.68
N LYS A 135 -9.78 11.75 2.46
CA LYS A 135 -9.65 12.80 1.43
C LYS A 135 -9.82 12.26 0.01
N SER A 136 -9.29 11.08 -0.29
CA SER A 136 -9.48 10.47 -1.62
C SER A 136 -10.93 10.03 -1.84
N GLN A 137 -11.63 9.55 -0.80
CA GLN A 137 -13.06 9.25 -0.87
C GLN A 137 -13.89 10.52 -1.09
N GLU A 138 -13.55 11.63 -0.44
CA GLU A 138 -14.25 12.90 -0.63
C GLU A 138 -14.05 13.44 -2.05
N ALA A 139 -12.82 13.37 -2.57
CA ALA A 139 -12.52 13.74 -3.96
C ALA A 139 -13.31 12.87 -4.95
N ALA A 140 -13.35 11.55 -4.75
CA ALA A 140 -14.10 10.63 -5.60
C ALA A 140 -15.62 10.91 -5.58
N LYS A 141 -16.18 11.25 -4.41
CA LYS A 141 -17.59 11.64 -4.29
C LYS A 141 -17.88 12.93 -5.07
N LYS A 142 -17.06 13.97 -4.92
CA LYS A 142 -17.21 15.22 -5.66
C LYS A 142 -17.12 15.01 -7.17
N THR A 143 -16.16 14.21 -7.63
CA THR A 143 -16.06 13.86 -9.06
C THR A 143 -17.31 13.11 -9.55
N TRP A 144 -17.85 12.18 -8.76
CA TRP A 144 -19.07 11.44 -9.11
C TRP A 144 -20.31 12.35 -9.15
N GLU A 145 -20.44 13.27 -8.21
CA GLU A 145 -21.51 14.28 -8.19
C GLU A 145 -21.46 15.18 -9.42
N ILE A 146 -20.27 15.63 -9.82
CA ILE A 146 -20.07 16.42 -11.05
C ILE A 146 -20.45 15.60 -12.29
N ILE A 147 -20.05 14.33 -12.37
CA ILE A 147 -20.41 13.45 -13.50
C ILE A 147 -21.93 13.25 -13.57
N ASN A 148 -22.61 13.01 -12.45
CA ASN A 148 -24.06 12.87 -12.43
C ASN A 148 -24.78 14.17 -12.79
N PHE A 149 -24.26 15.32 -12.33
CA PHE A 149 -24.78 16.62 -12.71
C PHE A 149 -24.67 16.87 -14.22
N LEU A 150 -23.52 16.56 -14.82
CA LEU A 150 -23.34 16.67 -16.28
C LEU A 150 -24.25 15.70 -17.05
N LYS A 151 -24.39 14.47 -16.58
CA LYS A 151 -25.25 13.44 -17.20
C LYS A 151 -26.74 13.82 -17.14
N ASN A 152 -27.20 14.35 -16.01
CA ASN A 152 -28.59 14.81 -15.85
C ASN A 152 -28.85 16.16 -16.51
N GLY A 153 -27.84 17.03 -16.59
CA GLY A 153 -27.92 18.32 -17.28
C GLY A 153 -28.08 18.18 -18.79
N GLN A 154 -27.46 17.17 -19.42
CA GLN A 154 -27.66 16.91 -20.85
C GLN A 154 -29.00 16.23 -21.19
N SER A 155 -29.61 15.53 -20.23
CA SER A 155 -30.93 14.91 -20.41
C SER A 155 -32.06 15.92 -20.55
N ASN A 156 -31.92 17.14 -20.00
CA ASN A 156 -32.96 18.17 -20.01
C ASN A 156 -32.85 19.15 -21.19
N THR A 157 -31.79 19.06 -22.01
CA THR A 157 -31.55 19.96 -23.16
C THR A 157 -31.74 19.26 -24.51
N GLY A 158 -32.01 17.96 -24.53
CA GLY A 158 -32.29 17.16 -25.73
C GLY A 158 -33.79 17.01 -26.06
N GLU A 159 -34.68 17.53 -25.21
CA GLU A 159 -36.12 17.61 -25.45
C GLU A 159 -36.55 19.09 -25.57
N ASN A 160 -36.12 19.75 -26.65
CA ASN A 160 -36.76 20.96 -27.20
C ASN A 160 -36.54 21.01 -28.71
#